data_AF-A0A3R6VA16-F1
#
_entry.id   AF-A0A3R6VA16-F1
#
_cell.length_a   1.000
_cell.length_b   1.000
_cell.length_c   1.000
_cell.angle_alpha   90.00
_cell.angle_beta   90.00
_cell.angle_gamma   90.00
#
_symmetry.space_group_name_H-M   'P 1'
#
loop_
_entity.id
_entity.type
_entity.pdbx_description
1 polymer ?
#
loop_
_entity_poly.entity_id
_entity_poly.type
_entity_poly.pdbx_seq_one_letter_code
_entity_poly.pdbx_strand_id
1 'polypeptide(L)'
;MANRVRRWSPVAHPRESDKSSANMSAASISLDDVAVEVAHNAGDSSNHFNEGTSEGRVDVGIHPLVLMNLCDHWTRAAAIASPGNPSTKPVVGALFGVQKGREINVIDSFELPSALELSESDSNLTLKAFLTQRTEQFATVFPGFEFLGWYAVQSKIQASDLATHRTMMEFNESPLFLVLDPTPPPPQPKDRAKVKLPLALYESELHVVNNTPTMLFVKAPFKMTTTESEGIALDHISKVAPTNAPTQSSRKFIVEYMASV
;
A
#
# COMPACT_ATOMS: atom_id res chain seq x y z
N MET A 1 0.89 54.93 53.21
CA MET A 1 1.12 55.22 51.77
C MET A 1 0.42 54.14 50.95
N ALA A 2 -0.74 54.45 50.37
CA ALA A 2 -1.47 53.55 49.48
C ALA A 2 -2.06 54.40 48.34
N ASN A 3 -1.51 54.26 47.14
CA ASN A 3 -1.95 54.98 45.96
C ASN A 3 -3.16 54.27 45.35
N ARG A 4 -4.32 54.94 45.40
CA ARG A 4 -5.58 54.55 44.77
C ARG A 4 -5.78 55.46 43.55
N VAL A 5 -5.67 54.92 42.34
CA VAL A 5 -5.94 55.66 41.10
C VAL A 5 -7.39 55.42 40.66
N ARG A 6 -8.00 56.50 40.18
CA ARG A 6 -9.44 56.75 39.97
C ARG A 6 -9.90 56.19 38.61
N ARG A 7 -11.11 55.59 38.53
CA ARG A 7 -12.39 56.14 38.02
C ARG A 7 -12.52 56.20 36.48
N TRP A 8 -13.57 55.55 35.96
CA TRP A 8 -14.53 56.14 35.02
C TRP A 8 -15.83 55.32 34.89
N SER A 9 -16.93 56.03 34.64
CA SER A 9 -18.28 55.55 34.29
C SER A 9 -18.85 56.56 33.26
N PRO A 10 -20.08 56.38 32.75
CA PRO A 10 -20.51 55.56 31.61
C PRO A 10 -20.98 56.43 30.41
N VAL A 11 -21.11 55.90 29.20
CA VAL A 11 -21.86 56.58 28.10
C VAL A 11 -22.61 55.57 27.21
N ALA A 12 -23.77 56.05 26.74
CA ALA A 12 -24.96 55.47 26.12
C ALA A 12 -24.84 54.75 24.75
N HIS A 13 -25.88 53.96 24.45
CA HIS A 13 -26.25 53.43 23.12
C HIS A 13 -26.73 54.51 22.14
N PRO A 14 -26.66 54.22 20.82
CA PRO A 14 -27.92 54.10 20.06
C PRO A 14 -27.99 52.95 19.03
N ARG A 15 -29.22 52.78 18.52
CA ARG A 15 -29.85 51.72 17.70
C ARG A 15 -29.36 51.55 16.23
N GLU A 16 -29.33 50.29 15.80
CA GLU A 16 -30.04 49.66 14.65
C GLU A 16 -30.05 50.35 13.26
N SER A 17 -29.49 49.68 12.23
CA SER A 17 -30.14 49.45 10.92
C SER A 17 -29.27 48.61 9.95
N ASP A 18 -29.91 47.53 9.46
CA ASP A 18 -29.80 46.83 8.16
C ASP A 18 -28.54 46.89 7.28
N LYS A 19 -28.04 45.70 6.86
CA LYS A 19 -28.24 45.17 5.48
C LYS A 19 -27.53 43.83 5.20
N SER A 20 -28.33 42.92 4.63
CA SER A 20 -28.05 41.96 3.55
C SER A 20 -26.94 40.90 3.68
N SER A 21 -27.40 39.65 3.89
CA SER A 21 -27.14 38.43 3.10
C SER A 21 -25.81 38.30 2.33
N ALA A 22 -24.98 37.36 2.77
CA ALA A 22 -24.22 36.46 1.90
C ALA A 22 -23.88 35.19 2.69
N ASN A 23 -24.81 34.22 2.70
CA ASN A 23 -24.55 32.88 3.21
C ASN A 23 -23.72 32.13 2.15
N MET A 24 -22.40 32.12 2.29
CA MET A 24 -21.54 31.24 1.49
C MET A 24 -21.59 29.85 2.12
N SER A 25 -22.43 28.97 1.56
CA SER A 25 -22.36 27.54 1.86
C SER A 25 -21.02 27.03 1.36
N ALA A 26 -20.10 26.75 2.29
CA ALA A 26 -19.00 25.84 2.02
C ALA A 26 -19.64 24.48 1.70
N ALA A 27 -19.55 24.03 0.45
CA ALA A 27 -19.96 22.70 0.06
C ALA A 27 -19.05 21.71 0.78
N SER A 28 -19.54 21.15 1.88
CA SER A 28 -18.97 19.97 2.52
C SER A 28 -19.10 18.81 1.54
N ILE A 29 -18.00 18.43 0.90
CA ILE A 29 -17.95 17.21 0.07
C ILE A 29 -18.06 16.04 1.03
N SER A 30 -19.20 15.36 0.98
CA SER A 30 -19.45 14.13 1.73
C SER A 30 -18.46 13.05 1.29
N LEU A 31 -17.83 12.38 2.24
CA LEU A 31 -16.81 11.35 2.03
C LEU A 31 -17.38 10.00 1.56
N ASP A 32 -18.71 9.92 1.36
CA ASP A 32 -19.42 8.64 1.17
C ASP A 32 -19.77 8.28 -0.28
N ASP A 33 -19.48 9.13 -1.28
CA ASP A 33 -19.88 8.89 -2.68
C ASP A 33 -18.72 8.54 -3.62
N VAL A 34 -17.91 7.53 -3.30
CA VAL A 34 -16.95 6.97 -4.27
C VAL A 34 -17.27 5.49 -4.50
N ALA A 35 -17.90 5.20 -5.63
CA ALA A 35 -18.14 3.86 -6.11
C ALA A 35 -16.81 3.16 -6.44
N VAL A 36 -16.61 1.97 -5.87
CA VAL A 36 -15.47 1.10 -6.17
C VAL A 36 -15.80 0.31 -7.44
N GLU A 37 -15.28 0.71 -8.59
CA GLU A 37 -15.33 -0.11 -9.80
C GLU A 37 -13.99 -0.80 -10.03
N VAL A 38 -13.96 -2.11 -9.74
CA VAL A 38 -12.90 -3.00 -10.21
C VAL A 38 -13.33 -3.50 -11.59
N ALA A 39 -12.67 -3.02 -12.64
CA ALA A 39 -12.93 -3.47 -14.00
C ALA A 39 -12.77 -4.99 -14.11
N HIS A 40 -13.88 -5.71 -14.32
CA HIS A 40 -13.90 -7.14 -14.64
C HIS A 40 -13.94 -7.30 -16.15
N ASN A 41 -12.81 -7.61 -16.78
CA ASN A 41 -12.82 -8.09 -18.17
C ASN A 41 -13.19 -9.58 -18.17
N ALA A 42 -14.47 -9.86 -18.40
CA ALA A 42 -14.95 -11.16 -18.82
C ALA A 42 -14.80 -11.26 -20.35
N GLY A 43 -13.99 -12.20 -20.83
CA GLY A 43 -13.80 -12.45 -22.25
C GLY A 43 -12.66 -13.42 -22.52
N ASP A 44 -13.01 -14.70 -22.55
CA ASP A 44 -12.18 -15.79 -23.08
C ASP A 44 -12.05 -15.62 -24.60
N SER A 45 -10.84 -15.32 -25.09
CA SER A 45 -10.40 -15.49 -26.48
C SER A 45 -8.89 -15.22 -26.60
N SER A 46 -8.11 -16.29 -26.76
CA SER A 46 -6.74 -16.35 -27.32
C SER A 46 -5.91 -15.04 -27.33
N ASN A 47 -5.13 -14.80 -26.27
CA ASN A 47 -4.20 -13.67 -26.20
C ASN A 47 -2.99 -13.88 -27.13
N HIS A 48 -3.09 -13.38 -28.35
CA HIS A 48 -1.93 -12.81 -29.04
C HIS A 48 -1.58 -11.50 -28.30
N PHE A 49 -0.47 -11.49 -27.56
CA PHE A 49 0.07 -10.27 -26.97
C PHE A 49 0.49 -9.34 -28.11
N ASN A 50 -0.32 -8.32 -28.37
CA ASN A 50 0.08 -7.23 -29.24
C ASN A 50 1.05 -6.37 -28.44
N GLU A 51 2.33 -6.48 -28.76
CA GLU A 51 3.43 -5.68 -28.23
C GLU A 51 3.33 -4.26 -28.79
N GLY A 52 2.38 -3.50 -28.23
CA GLY A 52 2.36 -2.05 -28.37
C GLY A 52 3.39 -1.48 -27.40
N THR A 53 4.52 -1.01 -27.92
CA THR A 53 5.48 -0.19 -27.17
C THR A 53 4.77 1.06 -26.66
N SER A 54 4.31 1.04 -25.41
CA SER A 54 3.82 2.23 -24.72
C SER A 54 5.02 3.03 -24.21
N GLU A 55 5.45 4.00 -25.01
CA GLU A 55 6.39 5.03 -24.57
C GLU A 55 5.78 5.78 -23.37
N GLY A 56 6.19 5.40 -22.15
CA GLY A 56 5.55 5.93 -20.94
C GLY A 56 5.62 5.04 -19.70
N ARG A 57 5.78 3.72 -19.89
CA ARG A 57 5.64 2.73 -18.81
C ARG A 57 6.79 2.78 -17.80
N VAL A 58 6.45 2.64 -16.52
CA VAL A 58 7.40 2.45 -15.41
C VAL A 58 7.95 1.01 -15.48
N ASP A 59 9.26 0.86 -15.31
CA ASP A 59 9.93 -0.45 -15.23
C ASP A 59 10.18 -0.80 -13.76
N VAL A 60 9.36 -1.72 -13.22
CA VAL A 60 9.39 -2.08 -11.81
C VAL A 60 10.09 -3.43 -11.60
N GLY A 61 11.22 -3.41 -10.92
CA GLY A 61 11.89 -4.58 -10.37
C GLY A 61 11.53 -4.77 -8.90
N ILE A 62 11.17 -5.99 -8.49
CA ILE A 62 10.93 -6.35 -7.09
C ILE A 62 12.00 -7.34 -6.65
N HIS A 63 12.64 -7.07 -5.52
CA HIS A 63 13.63 -7.97 -4.93
C HIS A 63 12.98 -9.07 -4.09
N PRO A 64 13.58 -10.28 -4.04
CA PRO A 64 13.06 -11.39 -3.25
C PRO A 64 12.92 -11.10 -1.76
N LEU A 65 13.80 -10.26 -1.20
CA LEU A 65 13.74 -9.88 0.22
C LEU A 65 12.36 -9.30 0.60
N VAL A 66 11.78 -8.47 -0.27
CA VAL A 66 10.44 -7.90 -0.09
C VAL A 66 9.40 -9.00 0.09
N LEU A 67 9.44 -10.05 -0.75
CA LEU A 67 8.46 -11.13 -0.67
C LEU A 67 8.68 -12.01 0.56
N MET A 68 9.95 -12.23 0.94
CA MET A 68 10.29 -12.96 2.16
C MET A 68 9.77 -12.23 3.40
N ASN A 69 9.98 -10.90 3.48
CA ASN A 69 9.48 -10.07 4.57
C ASN A 69 7.95 -10.07 4.64
N LEU A 70 7.28 -9.91 3.50
CA LEU A 70 5.83 -9.89 3.40
C LEU A 70 5.21 -11.23 3.81
N CYS A 71 5.77 -12.35 3.32
CA CYS A 71 5.34 -13.68 3.75
C CYS A 71 5.63 -13.94 5.22
N ASP A 72 6.75 -13.38 5.71
CA ASP A 72 7.09 -13.50 7.12
C ASP A 72 6.05 -12.84 8.01
N HIS A 73 5.80 -11.57 7.72
CA HIS A 73 4.80 -10.74 8.38
C HIS A 73 3.43 -11.42 8.39
N TRP A 74 2.96 -11.91 7.24
CA TRP A 74 1.69 -12.64 7.15
C TRP A 74 1.61 -13.83 8.08
N THR A 75 2.62 -14.71 8.06
CA THR A 75 2.57 -15.96 8.84
C THR A 75 2.68 -15.67 10.33
N ARG A 76 3.48 -14.67 10.74
CA ARG A 76 3.56 -14.27 12.14
C ARG A 76 2.25 -13.68 12.63
N ALA A 77 1.63 -12.80 11.84
CA ALA A 77 0.31 -12.25 12.16
C ALA A 77 -0.74 -13.35 12.30
N ALA A 78 -0.75 -14.32 11.38
CA ALA A 78 -1.64 -15.48 11.43
C ALA A 78 -1.41 -16.38 12.66
N ALA A 79 -0.17 -16.50 13.12
CA ALA A 79 0.16 -17.28 14.32
C ALA A 79 -0.23 -16.59 15.63
N ILE A 80 -0.25 -15.25 15.66
CA ILE A 80 -0.64 -14.45 16.83
C ILE A 80 -2.17 -14.31 16.91
N ALA A 81 -2.88 -14.41 15.79
CA ALA A 81 -4.34 -14.33 15.77
C ALA A 81 -4.97 -15.45 16.62
N SER A 82 -5.70 -15.06 17.67
CA SER A 82 -6.37 -16.00 18.56
C SER A 82 -7.42 -16.84 17.82
N PRO A 83 -7.52 -18.15 18.08
CA PRO A 83 -8.60 -18.98 17.54
C PRO A 83 -9.95 -18.44 18.04
N GLY A 84 -10.73 -17.83 17.14
CA GLY A 84 -12.03 -17.21 17.44
C GLY A 84 -12.10 -15.69 17.24
N ASN A 85 -10.97 -15.02 17.05
CA ASN A 85 -10.93 -13.62 16.61
C ASN A 85 -9.91 -13.49 15.47
N PRO A 86 -10.25 -13.93 14.25
CA PRO A 86 -9.40 -13.66 13.11
C PRO A 86 -9.27 -12.15 13.00
N SER A 87 -8.05 -11.61 13.10
CA SER A 87 -7.79 -10.23 12.74
C SER A 87 -8.31 -10.04 11.31
N THR A 88 -9.45 -9.35 11.17
CA THR A 88 -10.11 -9.13 9.88
C THR A 88 -9.37 -8.09 9.04
N LYS A 89 -8.36 -7.43 9.61
CA LYS A 89 -7.60 -6.39 8.93
C LYS A 89 -6.42 -7.02 8.17
N PRO A 90 -6.19 -6.57 6.92
CA PRO A 90 -5.08 -7.06 6.12
C PRO A 90 -3.75 -6.71 6.79
N VAL A 91 -2.76 -7.58 6.59
CA VAL A 91 -1.37 -7.31 6.97
C VAL A 91 -0.82 -6.29 6.00
N VAL A 92 -0.33 -5.15 6.51
CA VAL A 92 0.11 -4.00 5.69
C VAL A 92 1.55 -3.62 6.01
N GLY A 93 2.31 -3.21 5.00
CA GLY A 93 3.66 -2.67 5.20
C GLY A 93 4.07 -1.69 4.11
N ALA A 94 5.21 -1.04 4.31
CA ALA A 94 5.79 -0.07 3.38
C ALA A 94 6.85 -0.74 2.50
N LEU A 95 6.99 -0.23 1.28
CA LEU A 95 7.95 -0.67 0.27
C LEU A 95 9.01 0.41 0.07
N PHE A 96 10.28 -0.01 0.06
CA PHE A 96 11.44 0.87 -0.04
C PHE A 96 12.42 0.38 -1.09
N GLY A 97 13.16 1.32 -1.66
CA GLY A 97 14.19 1.00 -2.62
C GLY A 97 14.63 2.26 -3.35
N VAL A 98 14.99 2.12 -4.62
CA VAL A 98 15.59 3.20 -5.39
C VAL A 98 14.79 3.44 -6.66
N GLN A 99 14.46 4.69 -6.95
CA GLN A 99 13.93 5.11 -8.24
C GLN A 99 14.96 5.94 -9.02
N LYS A 100 15.18 5.57 -10.29
CA LYS A 100 16.01 6.31 -11.25
C LYS A 100 15.19 6.61 -12.50
N GLY A 101 14.58 7.79 -12.52
CA GLY A 101 13.64 8.16 -13.58
C GLY A 101 12.41 7.24 -13.55
N ARG A 102 12.27 6.40 -14.57
CA ARG A 102 11.16 5.43 -14.69
C ARG A 102 11.52 4.01 -14.26
N GLU A 103 12.77 3.77 -13.87
CA GLU A 103 13.18 2.49 -13.31
C GLU A 103 13.01 2.52 -11.80
N ILE A 104 12.14 1.66 -11.28
CA ILE A 104 11.88 1.50 -9.84
C ILE A 104 12.37 0.13 -9.41
N ASN A 105 13.29 0.10 -8.45
CA ASN A 105 13.74 -1.14 -7.82
C ASN A 105 13.25 -1.17 -6.37
N VAL A 106 12.26 -2.01 -6.09
CA VAL A 106 11.73 -2.26 -4.75
C VAL A 106 12.62 -3.31 -4.08
N ILE A 107 13.44 -2.88 -3.12
CA ILE A 107 14.55 -3.68 -2.58
C ILE A 107 14.21 -4.25 -1.20
N ASP A 108 13.53 -3.47 -0.37
CA ASP A 108 13.22 -3.83 1.00
C ASP A 108 11.81 -3.38 1.40
N SER A 109 11.37 -3.82 2.57
CA SER A 109 10.05 -3.50 3.11
C SER A 109 10.05 -3.57 4.62
N PHE A 110 9.22 -2.76 5.27
CA PHE A 110 8.96 -2.89 6.71
C PHE A 110 7.47 -2.91 7.02
N GLU A 111 7.15 -3.40 8.20
CA GLU A 111 5.78 -3.58 8.67
C GLU A 111 5.21 -2.24 9.15
N LEU A 112 3.97 -1.97 8.73
CA LEU A 112 3.24 -0.80 9.23
C LEU A 112 2.35 -1.23 10.40
N PRO A 113 2.20 -0.37 11.42
CA PRO A 113 1.34 -0.68 12.55
C PRO A 113 -0.09 -0.93 12.05
N SER A 114 -0.72 -1.98 12.59
CA SER A 114 -2.11 -2.25 12.26
C SER A 114 -3.00 -1.13 12.79
N ALA A 115 -4.18 -0.93 12.18
CA ALA A 115 -5.17 0.00 12.71
C ALA A 115 -5.77 -0.41 14.08
N LEU A 116 -5.28 -1.49 14.71
CA LEU A 116 -5.55 -1.82 16.12
C LEU A 116 -4.45 -1.30 17.06
N GLU A 117 -3.22 -1.19 16.55
CA GLU A 117 -2.08 -0.60 17.26
C GLU A 117 -2.12 0.94 17.20
N LEU A 118 -2.75 1.48 16.16
CA LEU A 118 -2.99 2.90 15.99
C LEU A 118 -4.29 3.30 16.71
N SER A 119 -4.26 4.33 17.56
CA SER A 119 -5.48 4.86 18.19
C SER A 119 -6.44 5.40 17.13
N GLU A 120 -7.73 5.07 17.24
CA GLU A 120 -8.75 5.41 16.22
C GLU A 120 -8.83 6.91 15.91
N SER A 121 -8.61 7.77 16.92
CA SER A 121 -8.69 9.23 16.78
C SER A 121 -7.56 9.86 15.95
N ASP A 122 -6.39 9.21 15.89
CA ASP A 122 -5.16 9.80 15.33
C ASP A 122 -4.43 8.87 14.35
N SER A 123 -5.08 7.79 13.92
CA SER A 123 -4.45 6.71 13.15
C SER A 123 -3.65 7.18 11.93
N ASN A 124 -4.17 8.15 11.16
CA ASN A 124 -3.44 8.74 10.04
C ASN A 124 -2.22 9.57 10.48
N LEU A 125 -2.34 10.36 11.55
CA LEU A 125 -1.24 11.17 12.07
C LEU A 125 -0.13 10.27 12.64
N THR A 126 -0.51 9.22 13.37
CA THR A 126 0.44 8.25 13.93
C THR A 126 1.12 7.45 12.82
N LEU A 127 0.38 7.02 11.79
CA LEU A 127 0.97 6.35 10.62
C LEU A 127 1.97 7.25 9.90
N LYS A 128 1.64 8.54 9.71
CA LYS A 128 2.55 9.51 9.11
C LYS A 128 3.82 9.67 9.93
N ALA A 129 3.69 9.89 11.24
CA ALA A 129 4.84 10.04 12.13
C ALA A 129 5.74 8.79 12.12
N PHE A 130 5.14 7.60 12.10
CA PHE A 130 5.86 6.33 11.99
C PHE A 130 6.61 6.23 10.65
N LEU A 131 5.95 6.52 9.54
CA LEU A 131 6.56 6.50 8.20
C LEU A 131 7.72 7.50 8.08
N THR A 132 7.54 8.73 8.55
CA THR A 132 8.61 9.75 8.58
C THR A 132 9.81 9.24 9.37
N GLN A 133 9.59 8.78 10.61
CA GLN A 133 10.66 8.30 11.47
C GLN A 133 11.41 7.11 10.84
N ARG A 134 10.69 6.14 10.29
CA ARG A 134 11.30 4.96 9.66
C ARG A 134 12.05 5.33 8.39
N THR A 135 11.51 6.23 7.58
CA THR A 135 12.18 6.74 6.37
C THR A 135 13.50 7.42 6.73
N GLU A 136 13.50 8.30 7.73
CA GLU A 136 14.71 8.98 8.20
C GLU A 136 15.77 7.97 8.70
N GLN A 137 15.35 6.97 9.49
CA GLN A 137 16.25 5.91 9.96
C GLN A 137 16.86 5.12 8.80
N PHE A 138 16.04 4.70 7.82
CA PHE A 138 16.52 4.00 6.64
C PHE A 138 17.50 4.83 5.82
N ALA A 139 17.22 6.13 5.64
CA ALA A 139 18.11 7.01 4.90
C ALA A 139 19.52 7.12 5.54
N THR A 140 19.64 6.92 6.86
CA THR A 140 20.97 6.91 7.54
C THR A 140 21.83 5.71 7.19
N VAL A 141 21.22 4.55 6.92
CA VAL A 141 21.92 3.28 6.65
C VAL A 141 21.99 2.95 5.16
N PHE A 142 20.98 3.37 4.39
CA PHE A 142 20.86 3.14 2.96
C PHE A 142 20.64 4.48 2.22
N PRO A 143 21.72 5.22 1.92
CA PRO A 143 21.63 6.47 1.18
C PRO A 143 20.98 6.26 -0.19
N GLY A 144 20.03 7.13 -0.54
CA GLY A 144 19.30 7.05 -1.81
C GLY A 144 18.13 6.07 -1.82
N PHE A 145 17.86 5.38 -0.70
CA PHE A 145 16.59 4.66 -0.55
C PHE A 145 15.47 5.64 -0.21
N GLU A 146 14.31 5.42 -0.82
CA GLU A 146 13.12 6.21 -0.62
C GLU A 146 11.88 5.33 -0.48
N PHE A 147 10.80 5.94 0.01
CA PHE A 147 9.49 5.30 0.06
C PHE A 147 8.93 5.17 -1.36
N LEU A 148 8.66 3.93 -1.80
CA LEU A 148 8.18 3.63 -3.14
C LEU A 148 6.71 3.24 -3.18
N GLY A 149 6.14 2.84 -2.04
CA GLY A 149 4.78 2.33 -2.00
C GLY A 149 4.50 1.49 -0.77
N TRP A 150 3.49 0.64 -0.86
CA TRP A 150 3.03 -0.18 0.25
C TRP A 150 2.51 -1.52 -0.23
N TYR A 151 2.39 -2.46 0.68
CA TYR A 151 1.83 -3.77 0.41
C TYR A 151 0.68 -4.11 1.34
N ALA A 152 -0.21 -4.99 0.87
CA ALA A 152 -1.24 -5.64 1.67
C ALA A 152 -1.31 -7.13 1.38
N VAL A 153 -1.62 -7.92 2.40
CA VAL A 153 -1.91 -9.36 2.26
C VAL A 153 -3.41 -9.55 2.34
N GLN A 154 -4.04 -9.79 1.19
CA GLN A 154 -5.48 -9.89 1.03
C GLN A 154 -5.87 -10.53 -0.30
N SER A 155 -7.02 -11.20 -0.33
CA SER A 155 -7.54 -11.83 -1.55
C SER A 155 -8.22 -10.86 -2.51
N LYS A 156 -8.69 -9.72 -2.01
CA LYS A 156 -9.37 -8.68 -2.79
C LYS A 156 -9.02 -7.31 -2.25
N ILE A 157 -8.86 -6.35 -3.17
CA ILE A 157 -8.75 -4.93 -2.85
C ILE A 157 -10.05 -4.47 -2.16
N GLN A 158 -9.89 -3.71 -1.09
CA GLN A 158 -10.96 -3.15 -0.26
C GLN A 158 -11.12 -1.65 -0.52
N ALA A 159 -12.30 -1.10 -0.20
CA ALA A 159 -12.53 0.35 -0.28
C ALA A 159 -11.58 1.15 0.64
N SER A 160 -11.22 0.59 1.79
CA SER A 160 -10.26 1.19 2.73
C SER A 160 -8.87 1.38 2.13
N ASP A 161 -8.50 0.57 1.12
CA ASP A 161 -7.18 0.65 0.51
C ASP A 161 -6.95 1.97 -0.21
N LEU A 162 -8.00 2.58 -0.79
CA LEU A 162 -7.89 3.90 -1.38
C LEU A 162 -7.65 4.99 -0.33
N ALA A 163 -8.25 4.86 0.86
CA ALA A 163 -7.99 5.79 1.95
C ALA A 163 -6.54 5.67 2.45
N THR A 164 -6.05 4.45 2.65
CA THR A 164 -4.64 4.18 2.98
C THR A 164 -3.71 4.71 1.90
N HIS A 165 -4.01 4.44 0.62
CA HIS A 165 -3.21 4.88 -0.51
C HIS A 165 -3.12 6.41 -0.59
N ARG A 166 -4.21 7.14 -0.35
CA ARG A 166 -4.19 8.61 -0.28
C ARG A 166 -3.27 9.13 0.82
N THR A 167 -3.24 8.47 1.98
CA THR A 167 -2.27 8.79 3.05
C THR A 167 -0.83 8.53 2.58
N MET A 168 -0.59 7.45 1.84
CA MET A 168 0.74 7.16 1.27
C MET A 168 1.17 8.17 0.20
N MET A 169 0.22 8.77 -0.52
CA MET A 169 0.51 9.77 -1.56
C MET A 169 1.16 11.05 -1.02
N GLU A 170 1.08 11.28 0.29
CA GLU A 170 1.80 12.39 0.92
C GLU A 170 3.32 12.16 1.02
N PHE A 171 3.77 10.91 0.85
CA PHE A 171 5.19 10.53 0.89
C PHE A 171 5.77 10.23 -0.51
N ASN A 172 4.93 9.79 -1.44
CA ASN A 172 5.30 9.53 -2.83
C ASN A 172 4.10 9.84 -3.72
N GLU A 173 4.26 10.68 -4.75
CA GLU A 173 3.16 11.15 -5.60
C GLU A 173 2.45 10.04 -6.39
N SER A 174 3.11 8.90 -6.61
CA SER A 174 2.58 7.73 -7.31
C SER A 174 3.05 6.45 -6.62
N PRO A 175 2.54 6.16 -5.40
CA PRO A 175 3.03 5.04 -4.62
C PRO A 175 2.57 3.73 -5.24
N LEU A 176 3.48 2.77 -5.35
CA LEU A 176 3.15 1.42 -5.77
C LEU A 176 2.28 0.71 -4.71
N PHE A 177 1.33 -0.11 -5.16
CA PHE A 177 0.53 -0.96 -4.27
C PHE A 177 0.71 -2.45 -4.63
N LEU A 178 1.41 -3.18 -3.76
CA LEU A 178 1.68 -4.60 -3.93
C LEU A 178 0.69 -5.45 -3.13
N VAL A 179 -0.02 -6.37 -3.78
CA VAL A 179 -0.97 -7.25 -3.12
C VAL A 179 -0.53 -8.70 -3.25
N LEU A 180 -0.42 -9.38 -2.11
CA LEU A 180 -0.30 -10.84 -2.05
C LEU A 180 -1.66 -11.44 -1.71
N ASP A 181 -2.15 -12.34 -2.56
CA ASP A 181 -3.32 -13.16 -2.26
C ASP A 181 -2.91 -14.36 -1.41
N PRO A 182 -3.32 -14.45 -0.14
CA PRO A 182 -2.97 -15.58 0.73
C PRO A 182 -3.77 -16.84 0.38
N THR A 183 -4.76 -16.76 -0.51
CA THR A 183 -5.57 -17.90 -0.91
C THR A 183 -4.71 -18.91 -1.67
N PRO A 184 -4.65 -20.19 -1.23
CA PRO A 184 -3.86 -21.19 -1.91
C PRO A 184 -4.37 -21.33 -3.36
N PRO A 185 -3.46 -21.40 -4.35
CA PRO A 185 -3.87 -21.59 -5.73
C PRO A 185 -4.63 -22.90 -5.88
N PRO A 186 -5.62 -22.97 -6.80
CA PRO A 186 -6.33 -24.21 -7.05
C PRO A 186 -5.35 -25.32 -7.45
N PRO A 187 -5.62 -26.58 -7.08
CA PRO A 187 -4.73 -27.70 -7.40
C PRO A 187 -4.55 -27.79 -8.91
N GLN A 188 -3.32 -27.55 -9.39
CA GLN A 188 -3.00 -27.61 -10.81
C GLN A 188 -2.54 -29.01 -11.23
N PRO A 189 -2.85 -29.46 -12.46
CA PRO A 189 -2.30 -30.70 -13.03
C PRO A 189 -0.77 -30.63 -13.06
N LYS A 190 -0.10 -31.76 -12.76
CA LYS A 190 1.36 -31.89 -12.59
C LYS A 190 2.22 -31.55 -13.83
N ASP A 191 1.59 -31.23 -14.97
CA ASP A 191 2.30 -30.87 -16.19
C ASP A 191 2.61 -29.37 -16.23
N ARG A 192 3.77 -29.01 -15.65
CA ARG A 192 4.66 -27.88 -16.02
C ARG A 192 4.03 -26.54 -16.45
N ALA A 193 2.81 -26.21 -16.03
CA ALA A 193 2.26 -24.88 -16.23
C ALA A 193 3.08 -23.91 -15.36
N LYS A 194 3.63 -22.86 -15.97
CA LYS A 194 4.31 -21.77 -15.25
C LYS A 194 3.37 -21.29 -14.16
N VAL A 195 3.66 -21.66 -12.91
CA VAL A 195 2.74 -21.36 -11.82
C VAL A 195 2.91 -19.88 -11.48
N LYS A 196 1.83 -19.13 -11.61
CA LYS A 196 1.85 -17.68 -11.41
C LYS A 196 1.99 -17.36 -9.92
N LEU A 197 2.92 -16.48 -9.56
CA LEU A 197 2.97 -15.89 -8.23
C LEU A 197 1.59 -15.29 -7.87
N PRO A 198 1.06 -15.53 -6.66
CA PRO A 198 -0.18 -14.91 -6.20
C PRO A 198 0.06 -13.45 -5.79
N LEU A 199 0.70 -12.69 -6.68
CA LEU A 199 1.17 -11.33 -6.45
C LEU A 199 0.67 -10.44 -7.58
N ALA A 200 0.18 -9.26 -7.24
CA ALA A 200 -0.24 -8.25 -8.19
C ALA A 200 0.28 -6.88 -7.74
N LEU A 201 0.87 -6.14 -8.68
CA LEU A 201 1.29 -4.77 -8.47
C LEU A 201 0.24 -3.84 -9.09
N TYR A 202 -0.06 -2.74 -8.42
CA TYR A 202 -0.98 -1.72 -8.88
C TYR A 202 -0.34 -0.33 -8.81
N GLU A 203 -0.69 0.50 -9.78
CA GLU A 203 -0.51 1.95 -9.78
C GLU A 203 -1.87 2.61 -9.61
N SER A 204 -1.89 3.87 -9.14
CA SER A 204 -3.11 4.67 -9.11
C SER A 204 -3.23 5.56 -10.34
N GLU A 205 -4.39 5.51 -10.99
CA GLU A 205 -4.75 6.38 -12.10
C GLU A 205 -6.00 7.18 -11.77
N LEU A 206 -6.05 8.44 -12.22
CA LEU A 206 -7.26 9.28 -12.13
C LEU A 206 -8.06 9.16 -13.42
N HIS A 207 -9.22 8.54 -13.35
CA HIS A 207 -10.18 8.43 -14.45
C HIS A 207 -11.41 9.29 -14.20
N VAL A 208 -12.15 9.66 -15.25
CA VAL A 208 -13.44 10.32 -15.11
C VAL A 208 -14.53 9.27 -15.28
N VAL A 209 -15.19 8.92 -14.17
CA VAL A 209 -16.32 7.98 -14.16
C VAL A 209 -17.57 8.78 -13.83
N ASN A 210 -18.60 8.71 -14.68
CA ASN A 210 -19.85 9.47 -14.51
C ASN A 210 -19.63 10.98 -14.27
N ASN A 211 -18.67 11.58 -15.00
CA ASN A 211 -18.30 12.99 -14.88
C ASN A 211 -17.67 13.40 -13.52
N THR A 212 -17.22 12.42 -12.74
CA THR A 212 -16.51 12.62 -11.47
C THR A 212 -15.08 12.05 -11.55
N PRO A 213 -14.04 12.83 -11.21
CA PRO A 213 -12.68 12.32 -11.08
C PRO A 213 -12.60 11.25 -9.99
N THR A 214 -12.23 10.03 -10.37
CA THR A 214 -12.17 8.86 -9.50
C THR A 214 -10.80 8.22 -9.63
N MET A 215 -10.17 7.95 -8.48
CA MET A 215 -8.88 7.25 -8.42
C MET A 215 -9.11 5.75 -8.45
N LEU A 216 -8.45 5.05 -9.36
CA LEU A 216 -8.57 3.61 -9.57
C LEU A 216 -7.21 2.94 -9.48
N PHE A 217 -7.21 1.68 -9.03
CA PHE A 217 -6.03 0.83 -9.08
C PHE A 217 -5.95 0.11 -10.42
N VAL A 218 -4.85 0.33 -11.14
CA VAL A 218 -4.58 -0.31 -12.44
C VAL A 218 -3.39 -1.25 -12.28
N LYS A 219 -3.51 -2.47 -12.81
CA LYS A 219 -2.43 -3.47 -12.70
C LYS A 219 -1.20 -3.02 -13.48
N ALA A 220 -0.07 -2.93 -12.78
CA ALA A 220 1.23 -2.66 -13.34
C ALA A 220 2.02 -3.97 -13.55
N PRO A 221 2.86 -4.07 -14.59
CA PRO A 221 3.79 -5.18 -14.70
C PRO A 221 4.88 -5.03 -13.63
N PHE A 222 5.54 -6.12 -13.33
CA PHE A 222 6.81 -6.08 -12.63
C PHE A 222 7.66 -7.27 -13.06
N LYS A 223 8.96 -7.19 -12.80
CA LYS A 223 9.90 -8.30 -12.91
C LYS A 223 10.51 -8.58 -11.55
N MET A 224 10.93 -9.82 -11.34
CA MET A 224 11.79 -10.13 -10.20
C MET A 224 13.22 -9.73 -10.56
N THR A 225 13.86 -8.98 -9.68
CA THR A 225 15.25 -8.58 -9.83
C THR A 225 16.03 -9.15 -8.66
N THR A 226 17.17 -9.78 -8.93
CA THR A 226 18.01 -10.37 -7.90
C THR A 226 19.43 -9.83 -8.01
N THR A 227 20.03 -9.50 -6.88
CA THR A 227 21.49 -9.41 -6.80
C THR A 227 22.12 -10.81 -6.87
N GLU A 228 23.42 -10.89 -7.19
CA GLU A 228 24.15 -12.17 -7.18
C GLU A 228 24.04 -12.87 -5.82
N SER A 229 24.21 -12.10 -4.74
CA SER A 229 24.10 -12.61 -3.37
C SER A 229 22.70 -13.14 -3.06
N GLU A 230 21.64 -12.45 -3.49
CA GLU A 230 20.26 -12.93 -3.33
C GLU A 230 20.02 -14.20 -4.14
N GLY A 231 20.54 -14.27 -5.38
CA GLY A 231 20.42 -15.46 -6.22
C GLY A 231 21.04 -16.70 -5.56
N ILE A 232 22.26 -16.56 -5.01
CA ILE A 232 22.93 -17.65 -4.27
C ILE A 232 22.14 -18.04 -3.02
N ALA A 233 21.64 -17.05 -2.26
CA ALA A 233 20.86 -17.31 -1.06
C ALA A 233 19.56 -18.06 -1.37
N LEU A 234 18.85 -17.66 -2.44
CA LEU A 234 17.62 -18.31 -2.89
C LEU A 234 17.87 -19.75 -3.35
N ASP A 235 18.92 -19.98 -4.14
CA ASP A 235 19.31 -21.34 -4.57
C ASP A 235 19.54 -22.24 -3.35
N HIS A 236 20.24 -21.72 -2.33
CA HIS A 236 20.44 -22.46 -1.09
C HIS A 236 19.14 -22.74 -0.33
N ILE A 237 18.28 -21.74 -0.13
CA ILE A 237 17.01 -21.90 0.59
C ILE A 237 16.08 -22.90 -0.13
N SER A 238 16.06 -22.88 -1.46
CA SER A 238 15.23 -23.79 -2.26
C SER A 238 15.58 -25.26 -2.04
N LYS A 239 16.85 -25.57 -1.76
CA LYS A 239 17.34 -26.94 -1.54
C LYS A 239 17.13 -27.43 -0.10
N VAL A 240 17.06 -26.52 0.86
CA VAL A 240 17.03 -26.83 2.31
C VAL A 240 15.60 -26.77 2.90
N ALA A 241 14.62 -26.22 2.17
CA ALA A 241 13.25 -26.07 2.66
C ALA A 241 12.60 -27.45 3.02
N PRO A 242 12.16 -27.65 4.29
CA PRO A 242 11.60 -28.92 4.74
C PRO A 242 10.28 -29.23 4.02
N THR A 243 10.12 -30.46 3.54
CA THR A 243 9.05 -30.84 2.62
C THR A 243 7.66 -30.99 3.29
N ASN A 244 7.56 -30.94 4.63
CA ASN A 244 6.44 -31.56 5.37
C ASN A 244 5.59 -30.64 6.28
N ALA A 245 5.63 -29.30 6.17
CA ALA A 245 4.80 -28.41 7.00
C ALA A 245 3.54 -27.87 6.25
N PRO A 246 2.30 -28.09 6.74
CA PRO A 246 1.07 -27.75 6.02
C PRO A 246 0.79 -26.23 5.88
N THR A 247 1.37 -25.39 6.74
CA THR A 247 1.21 -23.92 6.71
C THR A 247 2.25 -23.19 5.83
N GLN A 248 3.17 -23.92 5.18
CA GLN A 248 4.27 -23.34 4.40
C GLN A 248 3.97 -23.16 2.91
N SER A 249 2.77 -23.49 2.42
CA SER A 249 2.51 -23.59 0.97
C SER A 249 2.87 -22.31 0.22
N SER A 250 2.44 -21.13 0.67
CA SER A 250 2.71 -19.87 -0.06
C SER A 250 4.18 -19.44 0.01
N ARG A 251 4.84 -19.60 1.17
CA ARG A 251 6.28 -19.31 1.33
C ARG A 251 7.13 -20.22 0.46
N LYS A 252 6.90 -21.53 0.54
CA LYS A 252 7.60 -22.53 -0.25
C LYS A 252 7.40 -22.28 -1.74
N PHE A 253 6.16 -22.01 -2.13
CA PHE A 253 5.80 -21.70 -3.50
C PHE A 253 6.51 -20.45 -4.04
N ILE A 254 6.62 -19.39 -3.23
CA ILE A 254 7.35 -18.18 -3.61
C ILE A 254 8.84 -18.44 -3.74
N VAL A 255 9.45 -19.17 -2.79
CA VAL A 255 10.88 -19.54 -2.86
C VAL A 255 11.17 -20.38 -4.10
N GLU A 256 10.34 -21.39 -4.39
CA GLU A 256 10.47 -22.23 -5.59
C GLU A 256 10.32 -21.41 -6.87
N TYR A 257 9.36 -20.49 -6.90
CA TYR A 257 9.20 -19.57 -8.03
C TYR A 257 10.45 -18.69 -8.20
N MET A 258 10.97 -18.09 -7.12
CA MET A 258 12.15 -17.23 -7.18
C MET A 258 13.42 -17.96 -7.61
N ALA A 259 13.56 -19.25 -7.26
CA ALA A 259 14.67 -20.06 -7.73
C ALA A 259 14.57 -20.45 -9.21
N SER A 260 13.40 -20.26 -9.84
CA SER A 260 13.13 -20.65 -11.23
C SER A 260 13.19 -19.50 -12.25
N VAL A 261 13.22 -18.25 -11.78
CA VAL A 261 13.36 -17.02 -12.60
C VAL A 261 14.84 -16.71 -12.79
#